data_AF-A0A4P5W038-F1
#
_entry.id   AF-A0A4P5W038-F1
#
_cell.length_a   1.000
_cell.length_b   1.000
_cell.length_c   1.000
_cell.angle_alpha   90.00
_cell.angle_beta   90.00
_cell.angle_gamma   90.00
#
_symmetry.space_group_name_H-M   'P 1'
#
loop_
_entity.id
_entity.type
_entity.pdbx_description
1 polymer ?
#
loop_
_entity_poly.entity_id
_entity_poly.type
_entity_poly.pdbx_seq_one_letter_code
_entity_poly.pdbx_strand_id
1 'polypeptide(L)'
;MTLFFMLGCTFVLDDQPCSPDTGGTDTNTGIDSADTALDSAPDTAEDSGCETSALFRDVDGDGFGDPELSEDRCPTEGWVAEAGDCNDADADVHPGARERCNGTSDACDAAWANDDGLATFTDALGAIDLTAELAGIDGAPAFAAFGVGSLALCTGTWFVNLSFTAGGVVSGVGDGVVLDGGGAGSVLDLGAGDYDLSGLTVRNGAGSAGGGISVNGADNLSITGLVVEANTAAIGGGLSMGTPTVATIVDSTFSGNAATGDGGGVAVSGGSLLLRSSTVSANHATGQGGGIYAEDAALTCIGDGAVEGLGVLENASDAKENEVRLAGRSFTLLAESCDLARTASSPLGIVSVEAVSDFAYGPDATFSCDSTGCVGP
;
A
#
# COMPACT_ATOMS: atom_id res chain seq x y z
N MET A 1 14.42 9.40 -55.72
CA MET A 1 15.27 8.43 -56.44
C MET A 1 14.34 7.46 -57.14
N THR A 2 14.05 7.74 -58.41
CA THR A 2 13.26 6.87 -59.27
C THR A 2 14.15 5.72 -59.72
N LEU A 3 13.72 4.47 -59.57
CA LEU A 3 14.24 3.37 -60.37
C LEU A 3 13.14 2.33 -60.64
N PHE A 4 13.09 1.92 -61.89
CA PHE A 4 12.03 1.19 -62.58
C PHE A 4 12.65 -0.12 -63.08
N PHE A 5 11.97 -1.26 -62.89
CA PHE A 5 12.00 -2.48 -63.73
C PHE A 5 10.72 -3.26 -63.40
N MET A 6 9.67 -3.33 -64.22
CA MET A 6 9.45 -3.91 -65.57
C MET A 6 9.30 -5.45 -65.61
N LEU A 7 8.08 -5.84 -66.06
CA LEU A 7 7.62 -7.10 -66.69
C LEU A 7 7.51 -8.35 -65.82
N GLY A 8 6.48 -9.21 -65.93
CA GLY A 8 5.37 -9.36 -66.88
C GLY A 8 4.81 -10.78 -66.69
N CYS A 9 3.50 -11.01 -66.58
CA CYS A 9 2.59 -11.51 -67.63
C CYS A 9 1.37 -12.16 -66.88
N THR A 10 0.10 -12.22 -67.31
CA THR A 10 -0.69 -11.71 -68.45
C THR A 10 -2.17 -12.15 -68.24
N PHE A 11 -3.14 -11.23 -68.47
CA PHE A 11 -4.44 -11.36 -69.22
C PHE A 11 -5.55 -12.34 -68.74
N VAL A 12 -6.88 -12.10 -68.82
CA VAL A 12 -7.74 -11.00 -69.33
C VAL A 12 -9.19 -11.08 -68.77
N LEU A 13 -9.90 -9.96 -68.91
CA LEU A 13 -11.26 -9.52 -68.52
C LEU A 13 -12.45 -10.39 -69.00
N ASP A 14 -13.57 -10.37 -68.25
CA ASP A 14 -14.93 -10.27 -68.82
C ASP A 14 -15.98 -9.69 -67.83
N ASP A 15 -17.05 -9.17 -68.40
CA ASP A 15 -17.93 -8.04 -68.07
C ASP A 15 -19.08 -8.20 -67.04
N GLN A 16 -19.33 -7.12 -66.27
CA GLN A 16 -20.64 -6.50 -65.93
C GLN A 16 -21.70 -7.23 -65.04
N PRO A 17 -22.64 -6.49 -64.39
CA PRO A 17 -23.30 -6.86 -63.14
C PRO A 17 -24.66 -7.56 -63.32
N CYS A 18 -25.09 -8.36 -62.33
CA CYS A 18 -26.44 -8.94 -62.30
C CYS A 18 -27.51 -7.89 -61.94
N SER A 19 -28.55 -7.88 -62.77
CA SER A 19 -29.77 -7.04 -62.76
C SER A 19 -30.74 -7.39 -61.62
N PRO A 20 -31.57 -6.46 -61.12
CA PRO A 20 -32.73 -6.79 -60.29
C PRO A 20 -33.85 -7.39 -61.16
N ASP A 21 -34.47 -8.47 -60.70
CA ASP A 21 -35.64 -9.10 -61.31
C ASP A 21 -36.92 -8.42 -60.79
N THR A 22 -37.79 -7.97 -61.70
CA THR A 22 -39.04 -7.29 -61.40
C THR A 22 -40.21 -8.22 -61.64
N GLY A 23 -40.87 -8.64 -60.57
CA GLY A 23 -42.32 -8.87 -60.50
C GLY A 23 -42.88 -10.05 -61.30
N GLY A 24 -43.27 -11.11 -60.58
CA GLY A 24 -44.20 -12.13 -61.08
C GLY A 24 -44.92 -12.80 -59.91
N THR A 25 -46.24 -12.62 -59.84
CA THR A 25 -47.14 -13.34 -58.91
C THR A 25 -47.38 -14.75 -59.44
N ASP A 26 -46.92 -15.78 -58.73
CA ASP A 26 -47.34 -17.16 -58.97
C ASP A 26 -48.37 -17.59 -57.90
N THR A 27 -49.54 -17.99 -58.37
CA THR A 27 -50.72 -18.39 -57.59
C THR A 27 -51.11 -19.83 -57.90
N ASN A 28 -50.19 -20.79 -57.79
CA ASN A 28 -50.54 -22.19 -58.00
C ASN A 28 -50.62 -23.00 -56.69
N THR A 29 -51.83 -23.07 -56.14
CA THR A 29 -52.27 -24.12 -55.21
C THR A 29 -52.50 -25.42 -55.99
N GLY A 30 -51.57 -26.37 -55.91
CA GLY A 30 -51.76 -27.68 -56.53
C GLY A 30 -50.70 -28.70 -56.13
N ILE A 31 -51.04 -29.54 -55.15
CA ILE A 31 -50.33 -30.78 -54.85
C ILE A 31 -50.50 -31.72 -56.05
N ASP A 32 -49.41 -32.05 -56.75
CA ASP A 32 -49.36 -33.15 -57.72
C ASP A 32 -48.65 -34.37 -57.13
N SER A 33 -49.30 -35.51 -57.30
CA SER A 33 -48.96 -36.80 -56.70
C SER A 33 -48.07 -37.59 -57.64
N ALA A 34 -46.77 -37.35 -57.60
CA ALA A 34 -45.76 -38.21 -58.20
C ALA A 34 -44.39 -38.09 -57.50
N ASP A 35 -44.39 -38.18 -56.17
CA ASP A 35 -43.16 -38.40 -55.40
C ASP A 35 -42.93 -39.90 -55.22
N THR A 36 -42.18 -40.47 -56.16
CA THR A 36 -41.39 -41.68 -55.90
C THR A 36 -40.00 -41.45 -56.47
N ALA A 37 -39.17 -40.69 -55.75
CA ALA A 37 -37.77 -41.03 -55.43
C ALA A 37 -36.97 -39.77 -55.07
N LEU A 38 -36.31 -39.87 -53.90
CA LEU A 38 -35.23 -39.01 -53.40
C LEU A 38 -35.65 -37.65 -52.84
N ASP A 39 -36.40 -37.74 -51.74
CA ASP A 39 -36.12 -36.95 -50.54
C ASP A 39 -34.62 -37.03 -50.16
N SER A 40 -33.92 -35.91 -50.30
CA SER A 40 -32.71 -35.57 -49.52
C SER A 40 -32.47 -34.05 -49.48
N ALA A 41 -33.50 -33.23 -49.67
CA ALA A 41 -33.36 -31.78 -49.53
C ALA A 41 -34.55 -31.27 -48.71
N PRO A 42 -34.34 -30.89 -47.44
CA PRO A 42 -35.36 -30.16 -46.69
C PRO A 42 -35.58 -28.82 -47.39
N ASP A 43 -36.82 -28.64 -47.82
CA ASP A 43 -37.38 -27.39 -48.32
C ASP A 43 -37.84 -26.57 -47.11
N THR A 44 -36.99 -25.68 -46.59
CA THR A 44 -37.40 -24.51 -45.79
C THR A 44 -36.28 -23.47 -45.81
N ALA A 45 -36.62 -22.24 -46.12
CA ALA A 45 -35.91 -21.09 -45.55
C ALA A 45 -36.16 -21.09 -44.03
N GLU A 46 -35.38 -21.86 -43.28
CA GLU A 46 -35.28 -21.87 -41.80
C GLU A 46 -33.95 -22.58 -41.44
N ASP A 47 -32.79 -22.08 -41.92
CA ASP A 47 -31.50 -22.43 -41.29
C ASP A 47 -30.37 -21.48 -41.73
N SER A 48 -30.39 -20.24 -41.23
CA SER A 48 -29.11 -19.61 -40.86
C SER A 48 -28.92 -19.75 -39.35
N GLY A 49 -29.43 -20.86 -38.81
CA GLY A 49 -29.39 -21.25 -37.41
C GLY A 49 -27.95 -21.47 -37.04
N CYS A 50 -27.26 -20.36 -36.76
CA CYS A 50 -26.14 -20.46 -35.88
C CYS A 50 -26.70 -21.03 -34.58
N GLU A 51 -26.01 -22.06 -34.07
CA GLU A 51 -26.35 -22.71 -32.82
C GLU A 51 -26.38 -21.65 -31.72
N THR A 52 -27.57 -21.37 -31.18
CA THR A 52 -27.70 -20.45 -30.05
C THR A 52 -27.23 -21.16 -28.79
N SER A 53 -26.31 -20.53 -28.07
CA SER A 53 -25.87 -20.97 -26.75
C SER A 53 -26.02 -19.84 -25.76
N ALA A 54 -26.06 -20.17 -24.47
CA ALA A 54 -25.98 -19.17 -23.42
C ALA A 54 -24.63 -18.44 -23.54
N LEU A 55 -24.68 -17.15 -23.82
CA LEU A 55 -23.52 -16.25 -23.79
C LEU A 55 -23.72 -15.22 -22.69
N PHE A 56 -22.62 -14.73 -22.14
CA PHE A 56 -22.53 -13.76 -21.07
C PHE A 56 -21.98 -12.46 -21.64
N ARG A 57 -22.51 -11.33 -21.18
CA ARG A 57 -22.03 -10.03 -21.63
C ARG A 57 -20.63 -9.80 -21.07
N ASP A 58 -19.70 -9.41 -21.93
CA ASP A 58 -18.30 -9.10 -21.62
C ASP A 58 -18.07 -7.64 -22.02
N VAL A 59 -18.00 -6.76 -21.02
CA VAL A 59 -17.98 -5.30 -21.19
C VAL A 59 -16.57 -4.75 -21.30
N ASP A 60 -15.63 -5.30 -20.54
CA ASP A 60 -14.25 -4.84 -20.49
C ASP A 60 -13.32 -5.60 -21.44
N GLY A 61 -13.77 -6.71 -22.01
CA GLY A 61 -13.18 -7.41 -23.13
C GLY A 61 -12.09 -8.40 -22.74
N ASP A 62 -12.12 -8.94 -21.52
CA ASP A 62 -11.11 -9.90 -21.04
C ASP A 62 -11.39 -11.36 -21.44
N GLY A 63 -12.58 -11.64 -21.98
CA GLY A 63 -12.99 -12.96 -22.41
C GLY A 63 -13.86 -13.72 -21.41
N PHE A 64 -14.17 -13.14 -20.25
CA PHE A 64 -15.15 -13.61 -19.28
C PHE A 64 -16.34 -12.65 -19.23
N GLY A 65 -17.53 -13.17 -18.95
CA GLY A 65 -18.74 -12.35 -18.91
C GLY A 65 -19.49 -12.45 -17.60
N ASP A 66 -20.28 -11.41 -17.32
CA ASP A 66 -21.10 -11.27 -16.12
C ASP A 66 -22.08 -12.44 -16.00
N PRO A 67 -21.97 -13.29 -14.96
CA PRO A 67 -22.84 -14.45 -14.76
C PRO A 67 -24.30 -14.07 -14.50
N GLU A 68 -24.60 -12.83 -14.12
CA GLU A 68 -25.96 -12.31 -13.94
C GLU A 68 -26.58 -11.78 -15.26
N LEU A 69 -25.78 -11.58 -16.31
CA LEU A 69 -26.21 -11.07 -17.62
C LEU A 69 -25.98 -12.09 -18.75
N SER A 70 -26.82 -13.13 -18.79
CA SER A 70 -26.79 -14.18 -19.82
C SER A 70 -27.96 -14.13 -20.80
N GLU A 71 -27.72 -14.41 -22.09
CA GLU A 71 -28.76 -14.57 -23.12
C GLU A 71 -28.43 -15.73 -24.09
N ASP A 72 -29.43 -16.53 -24.45
CA ASP A 72 -29.30 -17.56 -25.50
C ASP A 72 -29.27 -16.90 -26.88
N ARG A 73 -28.08 -16.83 -27.50
CA ARG A 73 -27.91 -16.12 -28.76
C ARG A 73 -26.76 -16.66 -29.60
N CYS A 74 -26.68 -16.16 -30.82
CA CYS A 74 -25.55 -16.39 -31.70
C CYS A 74 -24.29 -15.65 -31.24
N PRO A 75 -23.08 -16.19 -31.47
CA PRO A 75 -21.84 -15.50 -31.15
C PRO A 75 -21.77 -14.12 -31.81
N THR A 76 -21.57 -13.08 -30.99
CA THR A 76 -21.34 -11.71 -31.44
C THR A 76 -20.34 -11.03 -30.51
N GLU A 77 -19.65 -10.01 -31.01
CA GLU A 77 -18.73 -9.18 -30.21
C GLU A 77 -19.38 -8.63 -28.92
N GLY A 78 -18.61 -8.60 -27.84
CA GLY A 78 -19.05 -8.19 -26.49
C GLY A 78 -19.84 -9.24 -25.72
N TRP A 79 -19.85 -10.50 -26.19
CA TRP A 79 -20.47 -11.63 -25.52
C TRP A 79 -19.62 -12.89 -25.66
N VAL A 80 -19.41 -13.60 -24.55
CA VAL A 80 -18.50 -14.75 -24.42
C VAL A 80 -19.22 -15.95 -23.83
N ALA A 81 -18.68 -17.16 -24.03
CA ALA A 81 -19.30 -18.38 -23.50
C ALA A 81 -18.87 -18.64 -22.05
N GLU A 82 -17.73 -18.09 -21.66
CA GLU A 82 -17.10 -18.22 -20.37
C GLU A 82 -17.72 -17.23 -19.38
N ALA A 83 -18.52 -17.75 -18.44
CA ALA A 83 -19.09 -16.96 -17.35
C ALA A 83 -18.10 -16.80 -16.18
N GLY A 84 -18.50 -16.00 -15.20
CA GLY A 84 -17.89 -16.00 -13.87
C GLY A 84 -17.00 -14.80 -13.61
N ASP A 85 -17.05 -13.80 -14.48
CA ASP A 85 -16.50 -12.48 -14.21
C ASP A 85 -17.23 -11.87 -12.99
N CYS A 86 -16.44 -11.52 -11.97
CA CYS A 86 -16.94 -10.91 -10.75
C CYS A 86 -16.91 -9.38 -10.78
N ASN A 87 -16.30 -8.77 -11.80
CA ASN A 87 -16.28 -7.35 -12.07
C ASN A 87 -16.13 -7.04 -13.57
N ASP A 88 -17.25 -7.10 -14.30
CA ASP A 88 -17.44 -6.80 -15.74
C ASP A 88 -17.24 -5.31 -16.10
N ALA A 89 -16.35 -4.62 -15.40
CA ALA A 89 -15.89 -3.27 -15.70
C ALA A 89 -14.37 -3.14 -15.59
N ASP A 90 -13.67 -4.23 -15.23
CA ASP A 90 -12.24 -4.29 -15.00
C ASP A 90 -11.67 -5.59 -15.59
N ALA A 91 -11.08 -5.47 -16.78
CA ALA A 91 -10.49 -6.57 -17.56
C ALA A 91 -9.33 -7.30 -16.86
N ASP A 92 -8.93 -6.86 -15.67
CA ASP A 92 -7.93 -7.52 -14.82
C ASP A 92 -8.56 -8.42 -13.74
N VAL A 93 -9.89 -8.45 -13.62
CA VAL A 93 -10.64 -9.14 -12.55
C VAL A 93 -11.56 -10.21 -13.15
N HIS A 94 -11.04 -11.41 -13.33
CA HIS A 94 -11.76 -12.52 -13.94
C HIS A 94 -11.22 -13.88 -13.49
N PRO A 95 -11.96 -14.99 -13.70
CA PRO A 95 -11.47 -16.32 -13.38
C PRO A 95 -10.08 -16.62 -13.97
N GLY A 96 -9.13 -16.93 -13.10
CA GLY A 96 -7.75 -17.24 -13.47
C GLY A 96 -6.87 -16.03 -13.81
N ALA A 97 -7.33 -14.81 -13.51
CA ALA A 97 -6.48 -13.62 -13.51
C ALA A 97 -5.31 -13.76 -12.52
N ARG A 98 -4.28 -12.92 -12.69
CA ARG A 98 -3.17 -12.85 -11.75
C ARG A 98 -3.55 -11.93 -10.60
N GLU A 99 -3.53 -12.47 -9.38
CA GLU A 99 -3.73 -11.70 -8.15
C GLU A 99 -2.73 -10.54 -8.03
N ARG A 100 -3.24 -9.37 -7.61
CA ARG A 100 -2.50 -8.16 -7.28
C ARG A 100 -2.70 -7.86 -5.81
N CYS A 101 -1.73 -7.19 -5.21
CA CYS A 101 -1.85 -6.78 -3.81
C CYS A 101 -2.69 -5.50 -3.72
N ASN A 102 -3.99 -5.61 -3.99
CA ASN A 102 -4.96 -4.51 -4.01
C ASN A 102 -6.12 -4.73 -3.02
N GLY A 103 -6.17 -5.88 -2.33
CA GLY A 103 -7.21 -6.21 -1.36
C GLY A 103 -8.54 -6.67 -1.99
N THR A 104 -8.54 -6.95 -3.30
CA THR A 104 -9.65 -7.57 -4.03
C THR A 104 -9.19 -8.91 -4.60
N SER A 105 -10.11 -9.87 -4.76
CA SER A 105 -9.78 -11.12 -5.48
C SER A 105 -9.88 -10.83 -6.96
N ASP A 106 -8.74 -10.77 -7.63
CA ASP A 106 -8.69 -10.55 -9.07
C ASP A 106 -9.04 -11.85 -9.81
N ALA A 107 -8.76 -13.04 -9.23
CA ALA A 107 -9.07 -14.32 -9.89
C ALA A 107 -10.51 -14.83 -9.72
N CYS A 108 -11.41 -14.06 -9.09
CA CYS A 108 -12.82 -14.40 -8.88
C CYS A 108 -13.09 -15.81 -8.31
N ASP A 109 -12.21 -16.33 -7.44
CA ASP A 109 -12.32 -17.69 -6.91
C ASP A 109 -12.68 -17.74 -5.40
N ALA A 110 -13.01 -18.93 -4.89
CA ALA A 110 -13.39 -19.11 -3.49
C ALA A 110 -12.19 -19.09 -2.52
N ALA A 111 -10.96 -18.99 -3.02
CA ALA A 111 -9.82 -18.58 -2.23
C ALA A 111 -9.88 -17.06 -2.14
N TRP A 112 -10.76 -16.57 -1.27
CA TRP A 112 -10.64 -15.18 -0.84
C TRP A 112 -9.18 -14.93 -0.45
N ALA A 113 -8.52 -13.97 -1.11
CA ALA A 113 -7.45 -13.18 -0.51
C ALA A 113 -6.09 -13.86 -0.24
N ASN A 114 -5.60 -14.80 -1.06
CA ASN A 114 -4.18 -15.18 -0.97
C ASN A 114 -3.30 -14.24 -1.80
N ASP A 115 -3.38 -12.94 -1.55
CA ASP A 115 -2.33 -12.03 -1.99
C ASP A 115 -1.07 -12.20 -1.11
N ASP A 116 -1.10 -13.08 -0.10
CA ASP A 116 0.00 -13.30 0.83
C ASP A 116 1.33 -13.45 0.11
N GLY A 117 2.30 -12.65 0.53
CA GLY A 117 3.63 -12.65 -0.07
C GLY A 117 3.67 -12.07 -1.48
N LEU A 118 2.68 -11.28 -1.89
CA LEU A 118 2.69 -10.49 -3.12
C LEU A 118 2.99 -9.01 -2.83
N ALA A 119 3.79 -8.39 -3.69
CA ALA A 119 4.08 -6.96 -3.64
C ALA A 119 3.75 -6.30 -4.98
N THR A 120 2.99 -5.21 -4.93
CA THR A 120 2.60 -4.43 -6.10
C THR A 120 3.03 -2.98 -5.94
N PHE A 121 3.74 -2.46 -6.93
CA PHE A 121 4.07 -1.04 -7.01
C PHE A 121 3.27 -0.38 -8.12
N THR A 122 2.66 0.77 -7.84
CA THR A 122 1.83 1.51 -8.79
C THR A 122 2.33 2.94 -8.91
N ASP A 123 2.61 3.38 -10.13
CA ASP A 123 2.96 4.76 -10.45
C ASP A 123 2.15 5.28 -11.66
N ALA A 124 2.60 6.39 -12.27
CA ALA A 124 1.94 6.99 -13.42
C ALA A 124 1.95 6.11 -14.69
N LEU A 125 2.78 5.06 -14.73
CA LEU A 125 2.88 4.09 -15.83
C LEU A 125 1.99 2.86 -15.60
N GLY A 126 1.44 2.69 -14.40
CA GLY A 126 0.57 1.59 -14.02
C GLY A 126 1.14 0.72 -12.90
N ALA A 127 0.45 -0.39 -12.62
CA ALA A 127 0.84 -1.36 -11.61
C ALA A 127 1.86 -2.37 -12.16
N ILE A 128 2.89 -2.65 -11.37
CA ILE A 128 3.89 -3.68 -11.61
C ILE A 128 4.00 -4.60 -10.40
N ASP A 129 4.22 -5.88 -10.65
CA ASP A 129 4.48 -6.89 -9.63
C ASP A 129 5.98 -6.87 -9.30
N LEU A 130 6.30 -6.73 -8.01
CA LEU A 130 7.66 -6.67 -7.49
C LEU A 130 8.00 -7.83 -6.56
N THR A 131 7.17 -8.87 -6.56
CA THR A 131 7.26 -9.96 -5.59
C THR A 131 8.61 -10.67 -5.66
N ALA A 132 9.11 -10.92 -6.87
CA ALA A 132 10.40 -11.58 -7.06
C ALA A 132 11.57 -10.65 -6.70
N GLU A 133 11.44 -9.35 -6.98
CA GLU A 133 12.43 -8.32 -6.71
C GLU A 133 12.58 -8.06 -5.20
N LEU A 134 11.50 -8.19 -4.44
CA LEU A 134 11.45 -8.00 -2.99
C LEU A 134 11.58 -9.31 -2.20
N ALA A 135 11.90 -10.43 -2.86
CA ALA A 135 12.09 -11.74 -2.25
C ALA A 135 13.44 -11.88 -1.51
N GLY A 136 13.72 -10.95 -0.58
CA GLY A 136 14.86 -11.06 0.32
C GLY A 136 14.71 -12.20 1.32
N ILE A 137 15.80 -12.49 2.04
CA ILE A 137 15.83 -13.54 3.07
C ILE A 137 16.40 -12.99 4.37
N ASP A 138 16.16 -13.69 5.47
CA ASP A 138 16.71 -13.35 6.79
C ASP A 138 18.24 -13.19 6.74
N GLY A 139 18.73 -12.06 7.26
CA GLY A 139 20.13 -11.65 7.23
C GLY A 139 20.67 -11.21 5.86
N ALA A 140 19.86 -11.27 4.79
CA ALA A 140 20.19 -10.76 3.46
C ALA A 140 18.95 -10.14 2.80
N PRO A 141 18.51 -8.97 3.30
CA PRO A 141 17.32 -8.28 2.79
C PRO A 141 17.53 -7.83 1.33
N ALA A 142 16.44 -7.76 0.58
CA ALA A 142 16.43 -7.16 -0.75
C ALA A 142 16.47 -5.63 -0.63
N PHE A 143 17.24 -4.98 -1.51
CA PHE A 143 17.35 -3.52 -1.56
C PHE A 143 16.63 -3.02 -2.80
N ALA A 144 15.64 -2.16 -2.61
CA ALA A 144 14.87 -1.56 -3.70
C ALA A 144 14.75 -0.05 -3.51
N ALA A 145 14.73 0.67 -4.63
CA ALA A 145 14.61 2.12 -4.65
C ALA A 145 13.44 2.56 -5.53
N PHE A 146 12.65 3.50 -5.04
CA PHE A 146 11.42 3.96 -5.64
C PHE A 146 11.44 5.47 -5.87
N GLY A 147 10.75 5.89 -6.93
CA GLY A 147 10.37 7.28 -7.14
C GLY A 147 9.03 7.59 -6.47
N VAL A 148 8.25 8.47 -7.10
CA VAL A 148 6.83 8.67 -6.78
C VAL A 148 6.04 7.39 -7.02
N GLY A 149 5.16 7.00 -6.10
CA GLY A 149 4.24 5.88 -6.31
C GLY A 149 3.66 5.30 -5.03
N SER A 150 2.97 4.18 -5.17
CA SER A 150 2.38 3.42 -4.06
C SER A 150 2.90 1.99 -4.08
N LEU A 151 3.49 1.55 -2.98
CA LEU A 151 3.88 0.17 -2.74
C LEU A 151 2.86 -0.48 -1.80
N ALA A 152 2.16 -1.49 -2.28
CA ALA A 152 1.31 -2.36 -1.48
C ALA A 152 2.01 -3.70 -1.27
N LEU A 153 2.13 -4.11 -0.01
CA LEU A 153 2.68 -5.40 0.37
C LEU A 153 1.62 -6.18 1.11
N CYS A 154 1.38 -7.40 0.67
CA CYS A 154 0.36 -8.23 1.25
C CYS A 154 0.96 -9.08 2.37
N THR A 155 0.08 -9.65 3.19
CA THR A 155 0.42 -10.43 4.40
C THR A 155 1.65 -11.31 4.19
N GLY A 156 2.63 -11.19 5.08
CA GLY A 156 3.89 -11.91 4.93
C GLY A 156 5.06 -11.18 5.58
N THR A 157 6.20 -11.86 5.67
CA THR A 157 7.46 -11.25 6.09
C THR A 157 8.34 -10.98 4.88
N TRP A 158 8.58 -9.71 4.63
CA TRP A 158 9.41 -9.16 3.57
C TRP A 158 10.75 -8.76 4.15
N PHE A 159 11.81 -9.48 3.82
CA PHE A 159 13.15 -9.10 4.24
C PHE A 159 13.68 -8.04 3.29
N VAL A 160 13.54 -6.76 3.65
CA VAL A 160 13.75 -5.65 2.73
C VAL A 160 14.35 -4.41 3.40
N ASN A 161 15.06 -3.63 2.58
CA ASN A 161 15.39 -2.24 2.84
C ASN A 161 14.93 -1.41 1.64
N LEU A 162 13.94 -0.55 1.86
CA LEU A 162 13.28 0.20 0.80
C LEU A 162 13.67 1.68 0.91
N SER A 163 14.13 2.24 -0.20
CA SER A 163 14.47 3.67 -0.30
C SER A 163 13.51 4.38 -1.23
N PHE A 164 12.93 5.49 -0.79
CA PHE A 164 12.03 6.32 -1.60
C PHE A 164 12.65 7.69 -1.79
N THR A 165 12.67 8.18 -3.03
CA THR A 165 13.38 9.41 -3.38
C THR A 165 12.49 10.64 -3.57
N ALA A 166 11.17 10.43 -3.74
CA ALA A 166 10.27 11.49 -4.18
C ALA A 166 8.81 11.28 -3.73
N GLY A 167 8.57 11.03 -2.44
CA GLY A 167 7.23 10.82 -1.89
C GLY A 167 6.60 9.48 -2.29
N GLY A 168 5.66 8.99 -1.50
CA GLY A 168 4.98 7.74 -1.81
C GLY A 168 4.11 7.18 -0.70
N VAL A 169 3.31 6.20 -1.06
CA VAL A 169 2.49 5.44 -0.13
C VAL A 169 3.12 4.06 0.06
N VAL A 170 3.24 3.61 1.30
CA VAL A 170 3.66 2.23 1.62
C VAL A 170 2.62 1.63 2.54
N SER A 171 1.94 0.59 2.06
CA SER A 171 0.79 0.01 2.75
C SER A 171 0.95 -1.49 2.92
N GLY A 172 0.63 -1.96 4.12
CA GLY A 172 0.37 -3.37 4.38
C GLY A 172 -1.09 -3.68 4.08
N VAL A 173 -1.33 -4.65 3.21
CA VAL A 173 -2.67 -5.13 2.86
C VAL A 173 -2.90 -6.47 3.56
N GLY A 174 -3.90 -6.51 4.43
CA GLY A 174 -4.15 -7.64 5.32
C GLY A 174 -3.46 -7.52 6.68
N ASP A 175 -3.51 -8.59 7.47
CA ASP A 175 -2.98 -8.62 8.83
C ASP A 175 -1.57 -9.21 8.85
N GLY A 176 -0.62 -8.57 9.53
CA GLY A 176 0.70 -9.16 9.77
C GLY A 176 1.70 -9.00 8.62
N VAL A 177 1.64 -7.88 7.90
CA VAL A 177 2.67 -7.47 6.95
C VAL A 177 3.90 -6.97 7.70
N VAL A 178 5.03 -7.66 7.55
CA VAL A 178 6.28 -7.36 8.24
C VAL A 178 7.35 -6.96 7.22
N LEU A 179 7.96 -5.80 7.41
CA LEU A 179 9.20 -5.39 6.77
C LEU A 179 10.36 -5.63 7.74
N ASP A 180 11.24 -6.55 7.40
CA ASP A 180 12.35 -7.00 8.23
C ASP A 180 13.69 -6.59 7.60
N GLY A 181 14.42 -5.69 8.25
CA GLY A 181 15.71 -5.21 7.75
C GLY A 181 16.86 -6.20 7.90
N GLY A 182 16.66 -7.37 8.52
CA GLY A 182 17.69 -8.41 8.65
C GLY A 182 18.98 -7.96 9.36
N GLY A 183 18.93 -6.89 10.17
CA GLY A 183 20.08 -6.30 10.84
C GLY A 183 20.96 -5.42 9.95
N ALA A 184 20.44 -4.91 8.83
CA ALA A 184 21.16 -4.03 7.92
C ALA A 184 20.34 -2.79 7.58
N GLY A 185 20.99 -1.61 7.53
CA GLY A 185 20.40 -0.38 7.01
C GLY A 185 19.11 0.08 7.68
N SER A 186 18.53 1.17 7.19
CA SER A 186 17.18 1.57 7.56
C SER A 186 16.16 0.74 6.79
N VAL A 187 15.15 0.18 7.44
CA VAL A 187 14.13 -0.63 6.74
C VAL A 187 13.38 0.22 5.71
N LEU A 188 13.01 1.44 6.11
CA LEU A 188 12.46 2.48 5.24
C LEU A 188 13.36 3.70 5.28
N ASP A 189 13.86 4.14 4.12
CA ASP A 189 14.60 5.38 3.96
C ASP A 189 13.83 6.35 3.05
N LEU A 190 13.33 7.42 3.63
CA LEU A 190 12.39 8.36 3.01
C LEU A 190 13.12 9.66 2.67
N GLY A 191 13.29 9.93 1.38
CA GLY A 191 13.87 11.15 0.86
C GLY A 191 12.89 12.32 0.86
N ALA A 192 12.99 13.21 -0.14
CA ALA A 192 12.07 14.34 -0.27
C ALA A 192 10.65 13.93 -0.66
N GLY A 193 9.65 14.74 -0.29
CA GLY A 193 8.24 14.55 -0.65
C GLY A 193 7.33 14.17 0.53
N ASP A 194 6.08 13.86 0.21
CA ASP A 194 5.05 13.45 1.17
C ASP A 194 4.95 11.92 1.23
N TYR A 195 4.88 11.37 2.45
CA TYR A 195 4.80 9.93 2.67
C TYR A 195 3.60 9.54 3.52
N ASP A 196 2.96 8.44 3.14
CA ASP A 196 1.91 7.78 3.94
C ASP A 196 2.30 6.32 4.16
N LEU A 197 2.47 5.93 5.42
CA LEU A 197 2.80 4.58 5.85
C LEU A 197 1.64 4.02 6.65
N SER A 198 1.14 2.83 6.28
CA SER A 198 0.02 2.22 7.00
C SER A 198 0.06 0.70 7.08
N GLY A 199 -0.38 0.12 8.20
CA GLY A 199 -0.60 -1.33 8.34
C GLY A 199 0.66 -2.20 8.31
N LEU A 200 1.82 -1.66 8.67
CA LEU A 200 3.11 -2.36 8.59
C LEU A 200 3.69 -2.63 9.97
N THR A 201 4.37 -3.78 10.11
CA THR A 201 5.37 -3.99 11.15
C THR A 201 6.76 -3.74 10.57
N VAL A 202 7.52 -2.79 11.11
CA VAL A 202 8.87 -2.43 10.67
C VAL A 202 9.87 -2.85 11.74
N ARG A 203 10.74 -3.82 11.43
CA ARG A 203 11.64 -4.38 12.45
C ARG A 203 13.03 -4.75 11.97
N ASN A 204 13.90 -5.00 12.95
CA ASN A 204 15.26 -5.50 12.76
C ASN A 204 16.10 -4.64 11.79
N GLY A 205 15.81 -3.35 11.65
CA GLY A 205 16.70 -2.42 10.96
C GLY A 205 17.92 -2.04 11.79
N ALA A 206 19.01 -1.71 11.12
CA ALA A 206 20.30 -1.33 11.70
C ALA A 206 20.92 -0.10 10.99
N GLY A 207 20.11 0.93 10.75
CA GLY A 207 20.50 2.17 10.08
C GLY A 207 21.45 3.05 10.91
N SER A 208 22.11 4.02 10.28
CA SER A 208 22.90 5.01 11.02
C SER A 208 22.02 6.02 11.76
N ALA A 209 20.94 6.46 11.11
CA ALA A 209 19.90 7.30 11.67
C ALA A 209 18.55 6.71 11.25
N GLY A 210 17.69 6.34 12.21
CA GLY A 210 16.43 5.67 11.89
C GLY A 210 16.68 4.20 11.56
N GLY A 211 16.70 3.32 12.56
CA GLY A 211 16.89 1.89 12.33
C GLY A 211 15.71 1.33 11.55
N GLY A 212 14.49 1.59 12.03
CA GLY A 212 13.27 1.24 11.31
C GLY A 212 13.03 2.21 10.16
N ILE A 213 12.87 3.50 10.49
CA ILE A 213 12.47 4.54 9.55
C ILE A 213 13.46 5.71 9.63
N SER A 214 14.09 6.01 8.50
CA SER A 214 14.98 7.14 8.29
C SER A 214 14.27 8.18 7.43
N VAL A 215 14.22 9.44 7.88
CA VAL A 215 13.59 10.54 7.14
C VAL A 215 14.63 11.61 6.80
N ASN A 216 15.00 11.66 5.52
CA ASN A 216 16.01 12.53 4.94
C ASN A 216 15.37 13.51 3.94
N GLY A 217 14.54 14.40 4.45
CA GLY A 217 14.02 15.55 3.68
C GLY A 217 12.55 15.47 3.28
N ALA A 218 11.77 14.56 3.86
CA ALA A 218 10.32 14.54 3.67
C ALA A 218 9.70 15.88 4.11
N ASP A 219 8.65 16.29 3.40
CA ASP A 219 7.86 17.46 3.78
C ASP A 219 6.85 17.06 4.86
N ASN A 220 6.04 16.03 4.56
CA ASN A 220 5.09 15.44 5.49
C ASN A 220 5.27 13.92 5.58
N LEU A 221 5.12 13.38 6.79
CA LEU A 221 5.10 11.95 7.06
C LEU A 221 3.84 11.59 7.84
N SER A 222 2.95 10.81 7.24
CA SER A 222 1.81 10.20 7.92
C SER A 222 2.10 8.74 8.23
N ILE A 223 1.87 8.35 9.48
CA ILE A 223 2.03 6.98 9.97
C ILE A 223 0.73 6.59 10.67
N THR A 224 0.07 5.53 10.19
CA THR A 224 -1.19 5.04 10.76
C THR A 224 -1.14 3.54 11.00
N GLY A 225 -1.38 3.09 12.24
CA GLY A 225 -1.45 1.66 12.54
C GLY A 225 -0.14 0.90 12.33
N LEU A 226 1.02 1.55 12.50
CA LEU A 226 2.31 0.89 12.38
C LEU A 226 2.76 0.27 13.71
N VAL A 227 3.53 -0.81 13.61
CA VAL A 227 4.35 -1.33 14.70
C VAL A 227 5.82 -1.20 14.31
N VAL A 228 6.59 -0.37 14.99
CA VAL A 228 8.02 -0.17 14.74
C VAL A 228 8.79 -0.77 15.91
N GLU A 229 9.43 -1.92 15.70
CA GLU A 229 10.01 -2.70 16.80
C GLU A 229 11.39 -3.28 16.56
N ALA A 230 12.15 -3.49 17.65
CA ALA A 230 13.46 -4.16 17.62
C ALA A 230 14.46 -3.56 16.61
N ASN A 231 14.33 -2.27 16.30
CA ASN A 231 15.24 -1.58 15.41
C ASN A 231 16.38 -0.94 16.18
N THR A 232 17.55 -0.84 15.55
CA THR A 232 18.76 -0.27 16.15
C THR A 232 19.36 0.81 15.26
N ALA A 233 19.85 1.89 15.87
CA ALA A 233 20.58 2.94 15.13
C ALA A 233 21.58 3.70 16.01
N ALA A 234 22.34 4.63 15.41
CA ALA A 234 23.08 5.60 16.21
C ALA A 234 22.17 6.69 16.78
N ILE A 235 21.14 7.10 16.03
CA ILE A 235 20.15 8.11 16.42
C ILE A 235 18.78 7.63 15.95
N GLY A 236 17.75 7.68 16.79
CA GLY A 236 16.40 7.27 16.40
C GLY A 236 16.33 5.78 16.10
N GLY A 237 16.35 4.92 17.12
CA GLY A 237 16.35 3.47 16.91
C GLY A 237 15.16 3.02 16.05
N GLY A 238 13.95 3.48 16.38
CA GLY A 238 12.74 3.24 15.59
C GLY A 238 12.60 4.22 14.43
N LEU A 239 12.56 5.52 14.74
CA LEU A 239 12.39 6.61 13.76
C LEU A 239 13.41 7.72 14.01
N SER A 240 14.04 8.21 12.94
CA SER A 240 14.85 9.44 12.96
C SER A 240 14.35 10.40 11.89
N MET A 241 14.07 11.64 12.29
CA MET A 241 13.65 12.71 11.38
C MET A 241 14.30 14.04 11.74
N GLY A 242 14.35 14.95 10.77
CA GLY A 242 14.78 16.32 11.02
C GLY A 242 14.03 17.36 10.19
N THR A 243 14.48 18.61 10.25
CA THR A 243 13.85 19.73 9.52
C THR A 243 13.83 19.52 8.00
N PRO A 244 12.78 19.94 7.29
CA PRO A 244 11.57 20.66 7.75
C PRO A 244 10.38 19.74 8.11
N THR A 245 10.59 18.44 8.19
CA THR A 245 9.53 17.41 8.25
C THR A 245 8.47 17.67 9.30
N VAL A 246 7.20 17.48 8.93
CA VAL A 246 6.07 17.36 9.85
C VAL A 246 5.58 15.90 9.85
N ALA A 247 5.72 15.21 10.98
CA ALA A 247 5.28 13.83 11.17
C ALA A 247 4.00 13.76 12.00
N THR A 248 3.00 13.02 11.50
CA THR A 248 1.78 12.67 12.23
C THR A 248 1.69 11.17 12.37
N ILE A 249 1.72 10.70 13.62
CA ILE A 249 1.72 9.28 13.99
C ILE A 249 0.43 9.00 14.75
N VAL A 250 -0.34 8.03 14.25
CA VAL A 250 -1.69 7.71 14.69
C VAL A 250 -1.80 6.21 14.95
N ASP A 251 -2.41 5.83 16.06
CA ASP A 251 -2.74 4.43 16.38
C ASP A 251 -1.55 3.46 16.21
N SER A 252 -0.34 3.93 16.49
CA SER A 252 0.91 3.21 16.18
C SER A 252 1.70 2.91 17.45
N THR A 253 2.57 1.90 17.37
CA THR A 253 3.43 1.46 18.48
C THR A 253 4.89 1.50 18.08
N PHE A 254 5.73 2.14 18.87
CA PHE A 254 7.19 2.13 18.75
C PHE A 254 7.77 1.41 19.97
N SER A 255 8.21 0.17 19.82
CA SER A 255 8.62 -0.66 20.97
C SER A 255 9.93 -1.42 20.83
N GLY A 256 10.72 -1.49 21.89
CA GLY A 256 11.93 -2.32 21.88
C GLY A 256 13.05 -1.83 20.96
N ASN A 257 13.01 -0.56 20.55
CA ASN A 257 14.02 0.03 19.68
C ASN A 257 15.18 0.60 20.50
N ALA A 258 16.38 0.60 19.92
CA ALA A 258 17.60 1.02 20.61
C ALA A 258 18.45 2.02 19.81
N ALA A 259 19.00 3.02 20.50
CA ALA A 259 19.97 3.95 19.95
C ALA A 259 21.28 3.95 20.74
N THR A 260 22.43 3.96 20.05
CA THR A 260 23.74 4.17 20.69
C THR A 260 24.06 5.65 20.95
N GLY A 261 23.16 6.54 20.52
CA GLY A 261 23.15 7.98 20.78
C GLY A 261 21.79 8.34 21.37
N ASP A 262 21.06 9.26 20.74
CA ASP A 262 19.83 9.82 21.28
C ASP A 262 18.56 9.25 20.60
N GLY A 263 17.43 9.24 21.32
CA GLY A 263 16.13 8.83 20.79
C GLY A 263 16.04 7.33 20.52
N GLY A 264 15.92 6.52 21.57
CA GLY A 264 15.86 5.06 21.42
C GLY A 264 14.68 4.62 20.57
N GLY A 265 13.50 5.18 20.83
CA GLY A 265 12.31 5.00 19.99
C GLY A 265 12.29 5.99 18.83
N VAL A 266 12.18 7.27 19.15
CA VAL A 266 12.05 8.35 18.16
C VAL A 266 13.06 9.46 18.42
N ALA A 267 13.76 9.89 17.39
CA ALA A 267 14.61 11.08 17.41
C ALA A 267 14.11 12.11 16.40
N VAL A 268 13.95 13.35 16.85
CA VAL A 268 13.52 14.50 16.04
C VAL A 268 14.53 15.62 16.19
N SER A 269 15.21 16.00 15.11
CA SER A 269 16.14 17.15 15.08
C SER A 269 15.55 18.26 14.22
N GLY A 270 14.73 19.08 14.87
CA GLY A 270 13.82 20.06 14.29
C GLY A 270 12.66 19.45 13.49
N GLY A 271 11.72 20.30 13.09
CA GLY A 271 10.44 19.86 12.51
C GLY A 271 9.35 19.74 13.58
N SER A 272 8.29 18.98 13.27
CA SER A 272 7.19 18.74 14.21
C SER A 272 6.77 17.28 14.22
N LEU A 273 6.50 16.75 15.41
CA LEU A 273 5.97 15.41 15.63
C LEU A 273 4.64 15.52 16.38
N LEU A 274 3.58 14.96 15.79
CA LEU A 274 2.28 14.74 16.42
C LEU A 274 2.08 13.25 16.67
N LEU A 275 1.89 12.85 17.92
CA LEU A 275 1.49 11.50 18.31
C LEU A 275 0.03 11.52 18.76
N ARG A 276 -0.83 10.69 18.16
CA ARG A 276 -2.22 10.53 18.57
C ARG A 276 -2.53 9.07 18.80
N SER A 277 -3.09 8.75 19.98
CA SER A 277 -3.51 7.39 20.35
C SER A 277 -2.41 6.34 20.08
N SER A 278 -1.15 6.72 20.29
CA SER A 278 0.04 5.95 19.94
C SER A 278 0.91 5.64 21.16
N THR A 279 1.67 4.55 21.11
CA THR A 279 2.49 4.01 22.20
C THR A 279 3.97 4.08 21.82
N VAL A 280 4.83 4.47 22.76
CA VAL A 280 6.29 4.47 22.61
C VAL A 280 6.90 3.81 23.85
N SER A 281 7.17 2.50 23.82
CA SER A 281 7.51 1.71 25.02
C SER A 281 8.75 0.80 24.81
N ALA A 282 9.26 0.14 25.84
CA ALA A 282 10.47 -0.69 25.82
C ALA A 282 11.72 -0.15 25.05
N ASN A 283 11.83 1.15 24.78
CA ASN A 283 12.92 1.74 23.99
C ASN A 283 14.11 2.18 24.87
N HIS A 284 15.32 2.08 24.32
CA HIS A 284 16.59 2.32 25.03
C HIS A 284 17.53 3.25 24.26
N ALA A 285 18.17 4.19 24.95
CA ALA A 285 19.23 5.03 24.39
C ALA A 285 20.41 5.12 25.35
N THR A 286 21.64 5.00 24.86
CA THR A 286 22.83 5.25 25.70
C THR A 286 23.08 6.76 25.89
N GLY A 287 22.63 7.58 24.93
CA GLY A 287 22.59 9.03 24.94
C GLY A 287 21.42 9.59 25.74
N GLN A 288 20.55 10.38 25.13
CA GLN A 288 19.40 11.06 25.74
C GLN A 288 18.10 10.55 25.15
N GLY A 289 17.02 10.58 25.92
CA GLY A 289 15.69 10.29 25.39
C GLY A 289 15.52 8.81 25.01
N GLY A 290 15.52 7.91 25.99
CA GLY A 290 15.32 6.47 25.75
C GLY A 290 14.05 6.17 24.96
N GLY A 291 12.96 6.90 25.21
CA GLY A 291 11.74 6.86 24.40
C GLY A 291 11.82 7.82 23.22
N ILE A 292 11.79 9.12 23.52
CA ILE A 292 11.77 10.19 22.52
C ILE A 292 12.87 11.22 22.84
N TYR A 293 13.64 11.59 21.83
CA TYR A 293 14.52 12.77 21.87
C TYR A 293 14.04 13.77 20.83
N ALA A 294 13.77 15.01 21.24
CA ALA A 294 13.39 16.09 20.34
C ALA A 294 14.28 17.32 20.58
N GLU A 295 15.02 17.75 19.57
CA GLU A 295 15.89 18.92 19.60
C GLU A 295 15.35 19.99 18.64
N ASP A 296 15.14 21.22 19.11
CA ASP A 296 14.63 22.34 18.30
C ASP A 296 13.34 22.01 17.51
N ALA A 297 12.50 21.13 18.07
CA ALA A 297 11.30 20.58 17.43
C ALA A 297 10.03 20.82 18.24
N ALA A 298 8.88 20.80 17.57
CA ALA A 298 7.57 20.84 18.21
C ALA A 298 7.02 19.42 18.41
N LEU A 299 6.69 19.05 19.64
CA LEU A 299 6.11 17.75 20.00
C LEU A 299 4.67 17.94 20.49
N THR A 300 3.71 17.34 19.80
CA THR A 300 2.31 17.31 20.24
C THR A 300 1.92 15.86 20.48
N CYS A 301 1.27 15.60 21.60
CA CYS A 301 0.75 14.30 21.95
C CYS A 301 -0.75 14.45 22.32
N ILE A 302 -1.60 13.59 21.78
CA ILE A 302 -3.05 13.61 22.01
C ILE A 302 -3.52 12.18 22.33
N GLY A 303 -4.13 12.00 23.50
CA GLY A 303 -4.79 10.76 23.92
C GLY A 303 -6.30 10.85 23.79
N ASP A 304 -6.93 9.80 23.26
CA ASP A 304 -8.38 9.68 23.30
C ASP A 304 -8.84 9.27 24.71
N GLY A 305 -9.81 10.02 25.26
CA GLY A 305 -10.24 10.04 26.67
C GLY A 305 -10.89 8.78 27.25
N ALA A 306 -10.54 7.58 26.77
CA ALA A 306 -10.94 6.28 27.31
C ALA A 306 -9.77 5.30 27.53
N VAL A 307 -8.52 5.74 27.31
CA VAL A 307 -7.35 4.85 27.28
C VAL A 307 -6.55 4.91 28.59
N GLU A 308 -6.63 3.85 29.39
CA GLU A 308 -5.45 3.37 30.12
C GLU A 308 -4.43 2.94 29.06
N GLY A 309 -3.26 3.59 28.99
CA GLY A 309 -2.20 3.19 28.06
C GLY A 309 -2.03 4.05 26.81
N LEU A 310 -1.90 5.37 26.95
CA LEU A 310 -0.86 6.02 26.17
C LEU A 310 0.48 5.53 26.74
N GLY A 311 0.98 4.40 26.23
CA GLY A 311 2.20 3.79 26.72
C GLY A 311 3.41 4.55 26.22
N VAL A 312 3.60 5.80 26.64
CA VAL A 312 4.90 6.47 26.43
C VAL A 312 5.96 5.82 27.34
N LEU A 313 5.59 5.02 28.36
CA LEU A 313 6.55 4.47 29.32
C LEU A 313 6.14 3.11 29.92
N GLU A 314 6.57 2.01 29.29
CA GLU A 314 6.85 0.74 29.97
C GLU A 314 8.21 0.20 29.49
N ASN A 315 9.33 0.75 29.99
CA ASN A 315 10.68 0.35 29.56
C ASN A 315 11.51 0.01 30.81
N ALA A 316 12.26 -1.09 30.79
CA ALA A 316 12.81 -1.72 31.99
C ALA A 316 14.35 -1.87 32.01
N SER A 317 14.93 -1.45 33.15
CA SER A 317 16.19 -1.82 33.82
C SER A 317 17.48 -0.95 33.78
N ASP A 318 17.71 0.01 32.88
CA ASP A 318 18.92 0.87 32.88
C ASP A 318 18.66 2.40 32.88
N ALA A 319 19.64 3.17 33.36
CA ALA A 319 19.53 4.52 33.95
C ALA A 319 19.01 5.69 33.06
N LYS A 320 18.59 5.45 31.81
CA LYS A 320 18.05 6.48 30.87
C LYS A 320 16.84 6.00 30.06
N GLU A 321 16.32 4.84 30.42
CA GLU A 321 15.12 4.29 29.83
C GLU A 321 13.91 5.08 30.30
N ASN A 322 12.93 5.27 29.43
CA ASN A 322 11.74 6.10 29.71
C ASN A 322 12.03 7.61 29.77
N GLU A 323 13.11 8.10 29.18
CA GLU A 323 13.30 9.56 29.06
C GLU A 323 12.61 10.06 27.79
N VAL A 324 11.71 11.04 27.93
CA VAL A 324 11.35 11.97 26.87
C VAL A 324 12.18 13.22 27.09
N ARG A 325 13.08 13.53 26.17
CA ARG A 325 14.01 14.65 26.29
C ARG A 325 13.71 15.71 25.23
N LEU A 326 13.48 16.94 25.68
CA LEU A 326 13.30 18.12 24.84
C LEU A 326 14.53 19.02 24.99
N ALA A 327 15.26 19.26 23.90
CA ALA A 327 16.47 20.08 23.84
C ALA A 327 16.30 21.20 22.79
N GLY A 328 17.14 22.25 22.85
CA GLY A 328 17.12 23.34 21.88
C GLY A 328 16.57 24.68 22.41
N ARG A 329 16.60 25.71 21.56
CA ARG A 329 16.24 27.09 21.90
C ARG A 329 14.74 27.38 21.77
N SER A 330 14.00 26.53 21.05
CA SER A 330 12.56 26.65 20.85
C SER A 330 11.94 25.26 20.79
N PHE A 331 11.09 24.91 21.75
CA PHE A 331 10.30 23.68 21.71
C PHE A 331 8.88 23.99 22.19
N THR A 332 7.93 23.21 21.70
CA THR A 332 6.50 23.32 22.05
C THR A 332 6.04 21.93 22.44
N LEU A 333 5.56 21.75 23.67
CA LEU A 333 4.91 20.51 24.11
C LEU A 333 3.41 20.81 24.30
N LEU A 334 2.58 20.09 23.57
CA LEU A 334 1.12 20.08 23.74
C LEU A 334 0.69 18.66 24.07
N ALA A 335 0.36 18.39 25.33
CA ALA A 335 -0.06 17.06 25.78
C ALA A 335 -1.52 17.12 26.26
N GLU A 336 -2.45 16.63 25.44
CA GLU A 336 -3.85 16.45 25.84
C GLU A 336 -4.09 14.97 26.18
N SER A 337 -4.32 14.66 27.47
CA SER A 337 -4.56 13.30 27.98
C SER A 337 -3.41 12.31 27.81
N CYS A 338 -2.16 12.77 27.69
CA CYS A 338 -1.00 11.89 27.59
C CYS A 338 -0.49 11.38 28.92
N ASP A 339 -0.33 10.06 29.01
CA ASP A 339 0.39 9.44 30.11
C ASP A 339 1.91 9.51 29.83
N LEU A 340 2.53 10.54 30.41
CA LEU A 340 3.97 10.76 30.36
C LEU A 340 4.65 10.23 31.64
N ALA A 341 3.96 9.46 32.52
CA ALA A 341 4.51 8.90 33.75
C ALA A 341 3.66 7.79 34.43
N ARG A 342 4.12 6.52 34.39
CA ARG A 342 4.30 5.57 35.54
C ARG A 342 4.35 4.09 35.09
N THR A 343 5.35 3.33 35.60
CA THR A 343 5.22 1.88 35.82
C THR A 343 5.13 1.57 37.32
N ALA A 344 4.36 0.53 37.67
CA ALA A 344 3.99 0.14 39.04
C ALA A 344 5.13 -0.44 39.91
N SER A 345 6.40 -0.41 39.49
CA SER A 345 7.50 -1.10 40.18
C SER A 345 8.79 -0.29 40.42
N SER A 346 8.87 0.99 40.02
CA SER A 346 10.04 1.85 40.32
C SER A 346 9.67 3.04 41.21
N PRO A 347 10.32 3.24 42.37
CA PRO A 347 10.03 4.35 43.29
C PRO A 347 10.62 5.71 42.85
N LEU A 348 11.28 5.78 41.68
CA LEU A 348 11.84 7.02 41.14
C LEU A 348 11.06 7.42 39.88
N GLY A 349 9.94 8.11 40.09
CA GLY A 349 9.28 8.86 39.02
C GLY A 349 10.11 10.09 38.71
N ILE A 350 10.74 10.14 37.54
CA ILE A 350 11.45 11.32 37.05
C ILE A 350 11.03 11.53 35.60
N VAL A 351 10.09 12.46 35.39
CA VAL A 351 9.94 13.17 34.13
C VAL A 351 10.90 14.35 34.20
N SER A 352 12.10 14.24 33.62
CA SER A 352 13.01 15.39 33.50
C SER A 352 12.83 16.05 32.15
N VAL A 353 11.97 17.08 32.09
CA VAL A 353 12.05 18.10 31.03
C VAL A 353 13.24 19.00 31.36
N GLU A 354 14.44 18.58 30.97
CA GLU A 354 15.68 19.30 31.29
C GLU A 354 16.02 20.29 30.16
N ALA A 355 15.46 21.50 30.22
CA ALA A 355 15.82 22.59 29.32
C ALA A 355 17.26 23.04 29.61
N VAL A 356 18.22 22.62 28.78
CA VAL A 356 19.65 22.94 28.97
C VAL A 356 19.98 24.33 28.42
N SER A 357 19.48 25.40 29.07
CA SER A 357 20.10 26.73 29.31
C SER A 357 19.11 27.91 29.45
N ASP A 358 19.52 28.89 30.27
CA ASP A 358 18.80 30.04 30.89
C ASP A 358 17.51 30.57 30.21
N PHE A 359 16.40 30.03 30.71
CA PHE A 359 14.99 30.46 30.74
C PHE A 359 14.56 31.76 30.03
N ALA A 360 13.67 31.61 29.04
CA ALA A 360 12.50 32.48 28.87
C ALA A 360 11.38 31.69 28.16
N TYR A 361 10.38 31.24 28.92
CA TYR A 361 9.14 30.69 28.37
C TYR A 361 8.33 31.79 27.67
N GLY A 362 7.87 31.45 26.47
CA GLY A 362 6.98 32.22 25.61
C GLY A 362 6.70 31.43 24.33
N PRO A 363 5.79 31.91 23.48
CA PRO A 363 4.34 31.64 23.49
C PRO A 363 3.90 30.16 23.55
N ASP A 364 4.81 29.19 23.69
CA ASP A 364 4.58 27.75 23.55
C ASP A 364 5.05 26.92 24.77
N ALA A 365 4.81 27.40 25.99
CA ALA A 365 4.78 26.46 27.12
C ALA A 365 3.52 25.58 26.96
N THR A 366 3.41 24.30 27.35
CA THR A 366 3.32 23.92 28.77
C THR A 366 2.99 22.42 29.04
N PHE A 367 3.35 22.00 30.27
CA PHE A 367 2.74 21.01 31.19
C PHE A 367 2.95 19.47 31.00
N SER A 368 3.29 18.80 32.12
CA SER A 368 3.57 17.36 32.30
C SER A 368 2.57 16.67 33.23
N CYS A 369 1.84 15.62 32.82
CA CYS A 369 0.54 15.18 33.37
C CYS A 369 0.54 13.84 34.13
N ASP A 370 -0.42 13.68 35.07
CA ASP A 370 -0.78 12.42 35.74
C ASP A 370 -2.31 12.33 36.07
N SER A 371 -2.78 11.23 36.72
CA SER A 371 -4.19 11.03 37.14
C SER A 371 -4.72 11.97 38.24
N THR A 372 -3.85 12.86 38.72
CA THR A 372 -4.04 13.92 39.72
C THR A 372 -3.50 15.30 39.27
N GLY A 373 -2.88 15.43 38.10
CA GLY A 373 -2.50 16.70 37.49
C GLY A 373 -1.11 16.77 36.88
N CYS A 374 -0.86 17.95 36.30
CA CYS A 374 0.17 18.20 35.31
C CYS A 374 0.99 19.47 35.64
N VAL A 375 2.33 19.50 35.68
CA VAL A 375 3.15 20.69 36.03
C VAL A 375 4.16 21.07 34.94
N GLY A 376 4.26 22.37 34.67
CA GLY A 376 4.99 23.09 33.64
C GLY A 376 5.24 24.49 34.21
N PRO A 377 5.83 25.45 33.48
CA PRO A 377 6.20 26.73 34.07
C PRO A 377 5.10 27.45 34.84
#